data_AF-A0A1G1D6L2-F1
#
_entry.id   AF-A0A1G1D6L2-F1
#
_cell.length_a   1.000
_cell.length_b   1.000
_cell.length_c   1.000
_cell.angle_alpha   90.00
_cell.angle_beta   90.00
_cell.angle_gamma   90.00
#
_symmetry.space_group_name_H-M   'P 1'
#
loop_
_entity.id
_entity.type
_entity.pdbx_description
1 polymer ?
#
loop_
_entity_poly.entity_id
_entity_poly.type
_entity_poly.pdbx_seq_one_letter_code
_entity_poly.pdbx_strand_id
1 'polypeptide(L)'
;MKIKFDNLMKKGSPISVEQSDSSDRVEKKDIKGFEKFLSETKKEGKRQQIAESEHHRETTHSLLKNKESAEWQALRKNAVNSLERLIATLDIYRNALNNEKIDFDRMYTIIEDMNREKDKMLATMIELPDGDNLKAIMTSAAISVLNETNKYYKNYMY
;
A
#
# COMPACT_ATOMS: atom_id res chain seq x y z
N MET A 1 -0.54 44.35 12.50
CA MET A 1 -0.45 43.68 13.81
C MET A 1 0.75 42.73 13.79
N LYS A 2 1.73 42.91 14.67
CA LYS A 2 2.87 41.99 14.86
C LYS A 2 2.95 41.72 16.36
N ILE A 3 2.76 40.47 16.77
CA ILE A 3 2.89 40.09 18.18
C ILE A 3 4.23 39.36 18.33
N LYS A 4 5.12 39.95 19.12
CA LYS A 4 6.34 39.34 19.63
C LYS A 4 6.01 38.70 20.98
N PHE A 5 6.51 37.50 21.24
CA PHE A 5 6.53 36.92 22.57
C PHE A 5 7.98 36.72 22.99
N ASP A 6 8.50 37.71 23.71
CA ASP A 6 9.69 37.54 24.53
C ASP A 6 9.27 37.15 25.95
N ASN A 7 9.85 36.05 26.42
CA ASN A 7 10.17 35.69 27.81
C ASN A 7 9.09 35.82 28.90
N LEU A 8 8.69 34.65 29.43
CA LEU A 8 8.49 34.47 30.87
C LEU A 8 9.29 33.24 31.34
N MET A 9 10.43 33.51 31.98
CA MET A 9 11.31 32.55 32.65
C MET A 9 11.01 32.54 34.15
N LYS A 10 11.33 31.39 34.79
CA LYS A 10 11.53 31.11 36.24
C LYS A 10 10.30 30.49 36.95
N LYS A 11 10.41 29.45 37.78
CA LYS A 11 11.53 28.66 38.36
C LYS A 11 10.90 27.47 39.13
N GLY A 12 11.57 26.32 39.21
CA GLY A 12 11.29 25.30 40.25
C GLY A 12 11.69 23.86 39.89
N SER A 13 12.92 23.45 40.22
CA SER A 13 13.39 22.06 40.28
C SER A 13 13.14 21.48 41.69
N PRO A 14 13.45 20.21 42.01
CA PRO A 14 13.27 18.93 41.29
C PRO A 14 12.52 17.88 42.16
N ILE A 15 11.85 16.88 41.58
CA ILE A 15 11.49 15.64 42.31
C ILE A 15 11.88 14.44 41.45
N SER A 16 12.82 13.65 41.99
CA SER A 16 13.21 12.34 41.49
C SER A 16 12.05 11.35 41.62
N VAL A 17 11.75 10.62 40.55
CA VAL A 17 11.17 9.28 40.62
C VAL A 17 11.98 8.38 39.69
N GLU A 18 12.32 7.23 40.24
CA GLU A 18 13.27 6.24 39.78
C GLU A 18 12.84 5.53 38.48
N GLN A 19 13.87 5.18 37.69
CA GLN A 19 14.03 3.99 36.86
C GLN A 19 12.83 3.46 36.05
N SER A 20 12.90 3.69 34.73
CA SER A 20 12.97 2.59 33.77
C SER A 20 13.75 3.00 32.51
N ASP A 21 15.03 2.62 32.49
CA ASP A 21 15.79 2.28 31.28
C ASP A 21 14.94 1.38 30.37
N SER A 22 15.02 1.33 29.04
CA SER A 22 15.89 1.96 28.05
C SER A 22 15.32 1.59 26.68
N SER A 23 15.33 2.54 25.76
CA SER A 23 15.51 2.39 24.30
C SER A 23 15.40 0.97 23.73
N ASP A 24 14.21 0.59 23.23
CA ASP A 24 14.12 -0.48 22.25
C ASP A 24 14.77 0.01 20.94
N ARG A 25 16.05 -0.36 20.81
CA ARG A 25 16.81 -0.28 19.59
C ARG A 25 16.09 -1.09 18.52
N VAL A 26 15.47 -0.41 17.56
CA VAL A 26 15.15 -1.01 16.26
C VAL A 26 16.47 -1.51 15.66
N GLU A 27 16.63 -2.83 15.63
CA GLU A 27 17.85 -3.47 15.14
C GLU A 27 18.07 -3.09 13.67
N LYS A 28 19.26 -2.55 13.38
CA LYS A 28 19.72 -2.20 12.02
C LYS A 28 19.86 -3.40 11.06
N LYS A 29 19.38 -4.59 11.43
CA LYS A 29 19.39 -5.80 10.60
C LYS A 29 18.19 -5.89 9.66
N ASP A 30 17.03 -5.36 10.05
CA ASP A 30 15.80 -5.51 9.26
C ASP A 30 15.75 -4.58 8.03
N ILE A 31 16.44 -3.45 8.09
CA ILE A 31 16.53 -2.49 6.97
C ILE A 31 17.35 -3.09 5.80
N LYS A 32 18.38 -3.89 6.10
CA LYS A 32 19.19 -4.56 5.06
C LYS A 32 18.44 -5.69 4.36
N GLY A 33 17.54 -6.38 5.06
CA GLY A 33 16.67 -7.39 4.46
C GLY A 33 15.71 -6.78 3.43
N PHE A 34 15.18 -5.59 3.74
CA PHE A 34 14.29 -4.85 2.86
C PHE A 34 14.99 -4.30 1.61
N GLU A 35 16.22 -3.79 1.72
CA GLU A 35 17.02 -3.39 0.55
C GLU A 35 17.42 -4.58 -0.33
N LYS A 36 17.69 -5.75 0.26
CA LYS A 36 17.93 -7.00 -0.49
C LYS A 36 16.66 -7.44 -1.24
N PHE A 37 15.50 -7.35 -0.61
CA PHE A 37 14.21 -7.62 -1.24
C PHE A 37 13.88 -6.63 -2.38
N LEU A 38 14.12 -5.33 -2.19
CA LEU A 38 13.92 -4.30 -3.23
C LEU A 38 14.91 -4.43 -4.40
N SER A 39 16.10 -4.97 -4.16
CA SER A 39 17.10 -5.20 -5.22
C SER A 39 16.91 -6.54 -5.95
N GLU A 40 16.38 -7.56 -5.28
CA GLU A 40 15.93 -8.82 -5.90
C GLU A 40 14.70 -8.57 -6.79
N THR A 41 13.69 -7.85 -6.31
CA THR A 41 12.50 -7.47 -7.10
C THR A 41 12.82 -6.57 -8.30
N LYS A 42 13.85 -5.70 -8.21
CA LYS A 42 14.35 -4.93 -9.36
C LYS A 42 15.14 -5.77 -10.37
N LYS A 43 15.78 -6.87 -9.96
CA LYS A 43 16.51 -7.78 -10.87
C LYS A 43 15.56 -8.77 -11.58
N GLU A 44 14.47 -9.16 -10.92
CA GLU A 44 13.47 -10.09 -11.46
C GLU A 44 12.50 -9.44 -12.47
N GLY A 45 12.42 -8.10 -12.50
CA GLY A 45 11.53 -7.30 -13.36
C GLY A 45 11.70 -7.42 -14.88
N LYS A 46 12.46 -8.42 -15.37
CA LYS A 46 12.58 -8.76 -16.80
C LYS A 46 12.04 -10.14 -17.18
N ARG A 47 11.54 -10.98 -16.25
CA ARG A 47 11.12 -12.35 -16.62
C ARG A 47 9.78 -12.85 -16.07
N GLN A 48 9.07 -12.12 -15.23
CA GLN A 48 7.84 -12.61 -14.62
C GLN A 48 6.67 -11.68 -14.96
N GLN A 49 5.96 -11.96 -16.05
CA GLN A 49 4.67 -11.30 -16.34
C GLN A 49 3.48 -12.28 -16.37
N ILE A 50 3.67 -13.56 -16.03
CA ILE A 50 2.59 -14.56 -16.14
C ILE A 50 2.47 -15.46 -14.88
N ALA A 51 3.51 -15.59 -14.05
CA ALA A 51 3.49 -16.48 -12.88
C ALA A 51 2.95 -15.84 -11.57
N GLU A 52 2.73 -14.52 -11.54
CA GLU A 52 2.35 -13.80 -10.32
C GLU A 52 0.86 -13.92 -9.97
N SER A 53 -0.01 -14.19 -10.94
CA SER A 53 -1.47 -14.24 -10.70
C SER A 53 -1.92 -15.45 -9.87
N GLU A 54 -1.29 -16.61 -10.04
CA GLU A 54 -1.61 -17.82 -9.28
C GLU A 54 -0.98 -17.77 -7.88
N HIS A 55 0.24 -17.28 -7.76
CA HIS A 55 0.93 -17.21 -6.47
C HIS A 55 0.28 -16.21 -5.51
N HIS A 56 -0.26 -15.10 -6.02
CA HIS A 56 -1.04 -14.16 -5.21
C HIS A 56 -2.39 -14.72 -4.75
N ARG A 57 -3.05 -15.57 -5.55
CA ARG A 57 -4.28 -16.29 -5.15
C ARG A 57 -4.03 -17.33 -4.06
N GLU A 58 -2.95 -18.09 -4.14
CA GLU A 58 -2.63 -19.08 -3.10
C GLU A 58 -2.22 -18.42 -1.78
N THR A 59 -1.47 -17.31 -1.86
CA THR A 59 -1.03 -16.56 -0.67
C THR A 59 -2.22 -15.95 0.07
N THR A 60 -3.19 -15.37 -0.65
CA THR A 60 -4.40 -14.78 -0.04
C THR A 60 -5.28 -15.82 0.65
N HIS A 61 -5.45 -17.01 0.06
CA HIS A 61 -6.20 -18.10 0.68
C HIS A 61 -5.53 -18.69 1.93
N SER A 62 -4.19 -18.70 2.00
CA SER A 62 -3.48 -19.24 3.17
C SER A 62 -3.57 -18.36 4.42
N LEU A 63 -3.82 -17.06 4.27
CA LEU A 63 -3.89 -16.09 5.38
C LEU A 63 -5.19 -16.14 6.19
N LEU A 64 -6.26 -16.67 5.60
CA LEU A 64 -7.58 -16.80 6.25
C LEU A 64 -7.66 -17.95 7.27
N LYS A 65 -6.59 -18.74 7.47
CA LYS A 65 -6.61 -19.95 8.32
C LYS A 65 -6.26 -19.72 9.80
N ASN A 66 -5.90 -18.51 10.23
CA ASN A 66 -5.54 -18.25 11.63
C ASN A 66 -6.77 -18.00 12.52
N LYS A 67 -6.65 -18.38 13.81
CA LYS A 67 -7.64 -18.19 14.90
C LYS A 67 -7.81 -16.70 15.26
N GLU A 68 -8.18 -15.90 14.28
CA GLU A 68 -8.52 -14.49 14.44
C GLU A 68 -9.98 -14.38 14.92
N SER A 69 -10.32 -13.30 15.64
CA SER A 69 -11.72 -13.06 16.02
C SER A 69 -12.59 -12.94 14.76
N ALA A 70 -13.88 -13.24 14.86
CA ALA A 70 -14.80 -13.15 13.73
C ALA A 70 -14.80 -11.74 13.08
N GLU A 71 -14.55 -10.70 13.87
CA GLU A 71 -14.42 -9.32 13.40
C GLU A 71 -13.16 -9.13 12.54
N TRP A 72 -12.01 -9.64 12.96
CA TRP A 72 -10.77 -9.61 12.18
C TRP A 72 -10.91 -10.36 10.85
N GLN A 73 -11.54 -11.54 10.87
CA GLN A 73 -11.80 -12.30 9.64
C GLN A 73 -12.72 -11.54 8.69
N ALA A 74 -13.72 -10.82 9.21
CA ALA A 74 -14.61 -9.99 8.40
C ALA A 74 -13.87 -8.80 7.77
N LEU A 75 -12.99 -8.12 8.53
CA LEU A 75 -12.15 -7.02 8.02
C LEU A 75 -11.20 -7.50 6.92
N ARG A 76 -10.50 -8.61 7.15
CA ARG A 76 -9.58 -9.19 6.15
C ARG A 76 -10.34 -9.64 4.91
N LYS A 77 -11.52 -10.24 5.05
CA LYS A 77 -12.38 -10.59 3.90
C LYS A 77 -12.80 -9.36 3.11
N ASN A 78 -13.16 -8.25 3.78
CA ASN A 78 -13.50 -7.01 3.09
C ASN A 78 -12.30 -6.42 2.33
N ALA A 79 -11.14 -6.39 2.96
CA ALA A 79 -9.89 -5.91 2.34
C ALA A 79 -9.42 -6.80 1.18
N VAL A 80 -9.60 -8.12 1.26
CA VAL A 80 -9.34 -9.03 0.12
C VAL A 80 -10.30 -8.74 -1.03
N ASN A 81 -11.60 -8.61 -0.75
CA ASN A 81 -12.58 -8.30 -1.80
C ASN A 81 -12.30 -6.96 -2.49
N SER A 82 -11.85 -5.94 -1.75
CA SER A 82 -11.51 -4.63 -2.33
C SER A 82 -10.24 -4.71 -3.19
N LEU A 83 -9.24 -5.48 -2.74
CA LEU A 83 -8.04 -5.78 -3.53
C LEU A 83 -8.37 -6.55 -4.82
N GLU A 84 -9.24 -7.56 -4.76
CA GLU A 84 -9.68 -8.32 -5.93
C GLU A 84 -10.36 -7.42 -6.97
N ARG A 85 -11.20 -6.48 -6.54
CA ARG A 85 -11.83 -5.50 -7.44
C ARG A 85 -10.80 -4.62 -8.11
N LEU A 86 -9.81 -4.14 -7.37
CA LEU A 86 -8.71 -3.35 -7.94
C LEU A 86 -7.93 -4.16 -8.99
N ILE A 87 -7.60 -5.40 -8.69
CA ILE A 87 -6.89 -6.30 -9.62
C ILE A 87 -7.73 -6.50 -10.89
N ALA A 88 -9.04 -6.73 -10.77
CA ALA A 88 -9.92 -6.86 -11.92
C ALA A 88 -9.92 -5.59 -12.80
N THR A 89 -9.93 -4.39 -12.20
CA THR A 89 -9.82 -3.13 -12.95
C THR A 89 -8.44 -2.94 -13.61
N LEU A 90 -7.37 -3.40 -12.97
CA LEU A 90 -6.02 -3.40 -13.56
C LEU A 90 -5.94 -4.33 -14.77
N ASP A 91 -6.59 -5.49 -14.73
CA ASP A 91 -6.63 -6.41 -15.85
C ASP A 91 -7.46 -5.85 -17.02
N ILE A 92 -8.56 -5.14 -16.74
CA ILE A 92 -9.30 -4.38 -17.76
C ILE A 92 -8.40 -3.32 -18.40
N TYR A 93 -7.64 -2.57 -17.60
CA TYR A 93 -6.68 -1.57 -18.09
C TYR A 93 -5.59 -2.21 -18.97
N ARG A 94 -5.01 -3.33 -18.56
CA ARG A 94 -4.00 -4.04 -19.36
C ARG A 94 -4.57 -4.55 -20.68
N ASN A 95 -5.79 -5.09 -20.65
CA ASN A 95 -6.48 -5.53 -21.87
C ASN A 95 -6.78 -4.35 -22.80
N ALA A 96 -7.15 -3.20 -22.22
CA ALA A 96 -7.35 -1.96 -22.95
C ALA A 96 -6.06 -1.44 -23.61
N LEU A 97 -4.92 -1.47 -22.92
CA LEU A 97 -3.62 -1.08 -23.48
C LEU A 97 -3.21 -1.92 -24.70
N ASN A 98 -3.57 -3.21 -24.70
CA ASN A 98 -3.30 -4.12 -25.82
C ASN A 98 -4.31 -3.97 -26.98
N ASN A 99 -5.35 -3.16 -26.81
CA ASN A 99 -6.35 -2.91 -27.85
C ASN A 99 -6.01 -1.64 -28.64
N GLU A 100 -5.46 -1.81 -29.83
CA GLU A 100 -5.08 -0.69 -30.74
C GLU A 100 -6.25 0.21 -31.15
N LYS A 101 -7.50 -0.22 -30.93
CA LYS A 101 -8.71 0.52 -31.31
C LYS A 101 -9.42 1.20 -30.14
N ILE A 102 -8.85 1.16 -28.93
CA ILE A 102 -9.47 1.85 -27.80
C ILE A 102 -9.34 3.36 -27.99
N ASP A 103 -10.46 4.07 -27.88
CA ASP A 103 -10.45 5.52 -27.90
C ASP A 103 -9.96 6.10 -26.55
N PHE A 104 -9.59 7.37 -26.60
CA PHE A 104 -9.05 8.09 -25.45
C PHE A 104 -10.04 8.17 -24.29
N ASP A 105 -11.31 8.49 -24.56
CA ASP A 105 -12.34 8.68 -23.52
C ASP A 105 -12.60 7.38 -22.74
N ARG A 106 -12.59 6.25 -23.45
CA ARG A 106 -12.73 4.93 -22.85
C ARG A 106 -11.51 4.54 -22.04
N MET A 107 -10.30 4.85 -22.51
CA MET A 107 -9.09 4.64 -21.72
C MET A 107 -9.10 5.53 -20.46
N TYR A 108 -9.50 6.79 -20.59
CA TYR A 108 -9.62 7.73 -19.48
C TYR A 108 -10.60 7.21 -18.41
N THR A 109 -11.77 6.73 -18.84
CA THR A 109 -12.78 6.12 -17.94
C THR A 109 -12.20 4.93 -17.16
N ILE A 110 -11.41 4.07 -17.83
CA ILE A 110 -10.77 2.93 -17.17
C ILE A 110 -9.74 3.38 -16.14
N ILE A 111 -8.96 4.42 -16.44
CA ILE A 111 -8.00 5.02 -15.49
C ILE A 111 -8.74 5.63 -14.29
N GLU A 112 -9.86 6.33 -14.51
CA GLU A 112 -10.68 6.86 -13.41
C GLU A 112 -11.24 5.75 -12.52
N ASP A 113 -11.79 4.69 -13.12
CA ASP A 113 -12.30 3.53 -12.40
C ASP A 113 -11.20 2.84 -11.58
N MET A 114 -10.00 2.69 -12.14
CA MET A 114 -8.84 2.13 -11.45
C MET A 114 -8.41 2.99 -10.25
N ASN A 115 -8.40 4.32 -10.40
CA ASN A 115 -8.09 5.23 -9.28
C ASN A 115 -9.18 5.18 -8.21
N ARG A 116 -10.45 5.10 -8.59
CA ARG A 116 -11.58 4.96 -7.66
C ARG A 116 -11.50 3.66 -6.86
N GLU A 117 -11.21 2.52 -7.51
CA GLU A 117 -11.07 1.24 -6.80
C GLU A 117 -9.82 1.22 -5.92
N LYS A 118 -8.71 1.89 -6.32
CA LYS A 118 -7.55 2.11 -5.44
C LYS A 118 -7.95 2.83 -4.17
N ASP A 119 -8.72 3.92 -4.27
CA ASP A 119 -9.10 4.72 -3.11
C ASP A 119 -10.04 3.96 -2.17
N LYS A 120 -10.98 3.18 -2.72
CA LYS A 120 -11.83 2.27 -1.93
C LYS A 120 -11.01 1.19 -1.23
N MET A 121 -10.05 0.59 -1.92
CA MET A 121 -9.14 -0.39 -1.33
C MET A 121 -8.33 0.23 -0.19
N LEU A 122 -7.75 1.42 -0.39
CA LEU A 122 -7.01 2.13 0.66
C LEU A 122 -7.88 2.44 1.88
N ALA A 123 -9.16 2.78 1.70
CA ALA A 123 -10.09 2.96 2.82
C ALA A 123 -10.23 1.67 3.65
N THR A 124 -10.41 0.52 3.00
CA THR A 124 -10.48 -0.79 3.71
C THR A 124 -9.14 -1.20 4.34
N MET A 125 -8.01 -0.74 3.79
CA MET A 125 -6.68 -1.03 4.33
C MET A 125 -6.46 -0.36 5.68
N ILE A 126 -7.03 0.83 5.90
CA ILE A 126 -6.87 1.59 7.15
C ILE A 126 -7.51 0.83 8.34
N GLU A 127 -8.57 0.07 8.07
CA GLU A 127 -9.27 -0.73 9.09
C GLU A 127 -8.51 -1.99 9.52
N LEU A 128 -7.50 -2.41 8.75
CA LEU A 128 -6.67 -3.56 9.10
C LEU A 128 -5.76 -3.26 10.31
N PRO A 129 -5.32 -4.28 11.06
CA PRO A 129 -4.37 -4.08 12.15
C PRO A 129 -3.01 -3.65 11.62
N ASP A 130 -2.27 -2.92 12.44
CA ASP A 130 -0.85 -2.69 12.17
C ASP A 130 -0.08 -4.02 12.22
N GLY A 131 0.85 -4.18 11.27
CA GLY A 131 1.57 -5.43 11.08
C GLY A 131 0.83 -6.49 10.27
N ASP A 132 -0.42 -6.25 9.83
CA ASP A 132 -1.08 -7.15 8.87
C ASP A 132 -0.34 -7.12 7.53
N ASN A 133 0.07 -8.29 7.05
CA ASN A 133 0.77 -8.42 5.79
C ASN A 133 -0.10 -8.03 4.58
N LEU A 134 -1.44 -8.06 4.72
CA LEU A 134 -2.35 -7.58 3.69
C LEU A 134 -2.21 -6.07 3.43
N LYS A 135 -1.85 -5.27 4.45
CA LYS A 135 -1.54 -3.84 4.25
C LYS A 135 -0.38 -3.65 3.28
N ALA A 136 0.67 -4.46 3.39
CA ALA A 136 1.83 -4.37 2.49
C ALA A 136 1.47 -4.71 1.04
N ILE A 137 0.62 -5.74 0.85
CA ILE A 137 0.12 -6.14 -0.47
C ILE A 137 -0.73 -5.03 -1.08
N MET A 138 -1.70 -4.49 -0.33
CA MET A 138 -2.56 -3.39 -0.77
C MET A 138 -1.77 -2.12 -1.08
N THR A 139 -0.74 -1.82 -0.28
CA THR A 139 0.17 -0.69 -0.55
C THR A 139 0.91 -0.88 -1.88
N SER A 140 1.44 -2.08 -2.14
CA SER A 140 2.11 -2.39 -3.41
C SER A 140 1.17 -2.25 -4.62
N ALA A 141 -0.07 -2.73 -4.48
CA ALA A 141 -1.10 -2.58 -5.51
C ALA A 141 -1.44 -1.10 -5.78
N ALA A 142 -1.58 -0.29 -4.73
CA ALA A 142 -1.84 1.14 -4.87
C ALA A 142 -0.68 1.89 -5.56
N ILE A 143 0.56 1.55 -5.24
CA ILE A 143 1.75 2.11 -5.91
C ILE A 143 1.75 1.73 -7.39
N SER A 144 1.38 0.50 -7.72
CA SER A 144 1.32 0.02 -9.10
C SER A 144 0.30 0.83 -9.92
N VAL A 145 -0.90 1.05 -9.37
CA VAL A 145 -1.93 1.91 -9.97
C VAL A 145 -1.42 3.34 -10.16
N LEU A 146 -0.80 3.93 -9.14
CA LEU A 146 -0.25 5.29 -9.24
C LEU A 146 0.79 5.40 -10.37
N ASN A 147 1.67 4.41 -10.49
CA ASN A 147 2.68 4.36 -11.54
C ASN A 147 2.05 4.27 -12.93
N GLU A 148 1.03 3.42 -13.11
CA GLU A 148 0.33 3.28 -14.39
C GLU A 148 -0.47 4.54 -14.75
N THR A 149 -1.21 5.12 -13.79
CA THR A 149 -1.91 6.39 -13.96
C THR A 149 -0.94 7.51 -14.37
N ASN A 150 0.23 7.61 -13.72
CA ASN A 150 1.24 8.62 -14.05
C ASN A 150 1.84 8.41 -15.45
N LYS A 151 2.08 7.16 -15.85
CA LYS A 151 2.53 6.84 -17.21
C LYS A 151 1.49 7.26 -18.25
N TYR A 152 0.22 6.97 -18.01
CA TYR A 152 -0.87 7.37 -18.89
C TYR A 152 -0.91 8.89 -19.06
N TYR A 153 -0.97 9.66 -17.97
CA TYR A 153 -1.02 11.12 -18.07
C TYR A 153 0.21 11.73 -18.74
N LYS A 154 1.40 11.18 -18.49
CA LYS A 154 2.63 11.65 -19.15
C LYS A 154 2.63 11.42 -20.66
N ASN A 155 2.02 10.33 -21.14
CA ASN A 155 2.07 9.95 -22.55
C ASN A 155 0.90 10.49 -23.38
N TYR A 156 -0.23 10.83 -22.73
CA TYR A 156 -1.48 11.14 -23.44
C TYR A 156 -2.10 12.50 -23.08
N MET A 157 -1.61 13.19 -22.04
CA MET A 157 -2.08 14.53 -21.67
C MET A 157 -1.02 15.64 -21.76
N TYR A 158 0.21 15.30 -22.17
CA TYR A 158 1.31 16.24 -22.47
C TYR A 158 1.95 15.89 -23.81
#